data_AF-A0A9E2BCV3-F1
#
_entry.id   AF-A0A9E2BCV3-F1
#
_cell.length_a   1.000
_cell.length_b   1.000
_cell.length_c   1.000
_cell.angle_alpha   90.00
_cell.angle_beta   90.00
_cell.angle_gamma   90.00
#
_symmetry.space_group_name_H-M   'P 1'
#
loop_
_entity.id
_entity.type
_entity.pdbx_description
1 polymer ?
#
loop_
_entity_poly.entity_id
_entity_poly.type
_entity_poly.pdbx_seq_one_letter_code
_entity_poly.pdbx_strand_id
1 'polypeptide(L)'
;AYLRGDTERALKLSVDFHRELARMAGNSVLEEYLNDIIRRTPLVILTHLGVDEHNRCRNQEHEAIVDAIARRDVRTAKKVMNQHLLHIESKIKHKPEKPPADLAELLRPHSVGQPV
;
A
#
# COMPACT_ATOMS: atom_id res chain seq x y z
N ALA A 1 -11.85 -5.31 3.22
CA ALA A 1 -11.33 -5.89 1.97
C ALA A 1 -10.26 -6.93 2.29
N TYR A 2 -9.18 -6.54 2.98
CA TYR A 2 -8.15 -7.47 3.51
C TYR A 2 -8.73 -8.67 4.27
N LEU A 3 -9.53 -8.43 5.31
CA LEU A 3 -10.20 -9.47 6.11
C LEU A 3 -11.16 -10.39 5.32
N ARG A 4 -11.48 -10.05 4.07
CA ARG A 4 -12.38 -10.81 3.19
C ARG A 4 -11.63 -11.52 2.06
N GLY A 5 -10.30 -11.55 2.07
CA GLY A 5 -9.48 -12.13 1.01
C GLY A 5 -9.49 -11.37 -0.31
N ASP A 6 -10.15 -10.21 -0.37
CA ASP A 6 -10.29 -9.40 -1.59
C ASP A 6 -9.05 -8.50 -1.76
N THR A 7 -8.00 -9.12 -2.30
CA THR A 7 -6.67 -8.50 -2.44
C THR A 7 -6.68 -7.33 -3.41
N GLU A 8 -7.30 -7.47 -4.57
CA GLU A 8 -7.38 -6.41 -5.56
C GLU A 8 -8.06 -5.17 -4.99
N ARG A 9 -9.23 -5.34 -4.36
CA ARG A 9 -9.96 -4.21 -3.76
C ARG A 9 -9.18 -3.58 -2.62
N ALA A 10 -8.53 -4.39 -1.80
CA ALA A 10 -7.71 -3.92 -0.69
C ALA A 10 -6.50 -3.07 -1.16
N LEU A 11 -5.86 -3.47 -2.27
CA LEU A 11 -4.76 -2.72 -2.85
C LEU A 11 -5.24 -1.40 -3.45
N LYS A 12 -6.37 -1.43 -4.17
CA LYS A 12 -7.02 -0.22 -4.70
C LYS A 12 -7.36 0.77 -3.58
N LEU A 13 -7.95 0.31 -2.49
CA LEU A 13 -8.26 1.16 -1.33
C LEU A 13 -7.00 1.76 -0.68
N SER A 14 -5.91 1.00 -0.63
CA SER A 14 -4.62 1.50 -0.14
C SER A 14 -4.07 2.61 -1.04
N VAL A 15 -4.14 2.44 -2.36
CA VAL A 15 -3.74 3.47 -3.33
C VAL A 15 -4.61 4.71 -3.17
N ASP A 16 -5.93 4.54 -3.12
CA ASP A 16 -6.89 5.64 -2.99
C ASP A 16 -6.64 6.45 -1.70
N PHE A 17 -6.28 5.78 -0.60
CA PHE A 17 -5.88 6.44 0.64
C PHE A 17 -4.70 7.40 0.45
N HIS A 18 -3.60 6.95 -0.16
CA HIS A 18 -2.43 7.81 -0.38
C HIS A 18 -2.73 8.97 -1.35
N ARG A 19 -3.57 8.73 -2.36
CA ARG A 19 -4.00 9.79 -3.30
C ARG A 19 -4.83 10.86 -2.59
N GLU A 20 -5.69 10.45 -1.65
CA GLU A 20 -6.46 11.38 -0.83
C GLU A 20 -5.55 12.25 0.05
N LEU A 21 -4.53 11.65 0.68
CA LEU A 21 -3.54 12.41 1.45
C LEU A 21 -2.79 13.44 0.59
N ALA A 22 -2.42 13.06 -0.64
CA ALA A 22 -1.74 13.95 -1.58
C ALA A 22 -2.64 15.14 -1.96
N ARG A 23 -3.93 14.88 -2.25
CA ARG A 23 -4.93 15.91 -2.54
C ARG A 23 -5.14 16.86 -1.35
N MET A 24 -5.23 16.32 -0.14
CA MET A 24 -5.41 17.10 1.09
C MET A 24 -4.25 18.04 1.40
N ALA A 25 -3.05 17.82 0.82
CA ALA A 25 -1.92 18.72 0.96
C ALA A 25 -2.13 20.07 0.24
N GLY A 26 -3.09 20.17 -0.68
CA GLY A 26 -3.47 21.40 -1.36
C GLY A 26 -2.41 21.96 -2.31
N ASN A 27 -1.41 21.14 -2.70
CA ASN A 27 -0.35 21.51 -3.62
C ASN A 27 -0.42 20.60 -4.86
N SER A 28 -0.88 21.15 -5.97
CA SER A 28 -1.11 20.40 -7.22
C SER A 28 0.15 19.75 -7.79
N VAL A 29 1.30 20.42 -7.68
CA VAL A 29 2.60 19.88 -8.14
C VAL A 29 3.00 18.68 -7.30
N LEU A 30 2.87 18.80 -5.97
CA LEU A 30 3.14 17.69 -5.06
C LEU A 30 2.15 16.54 -5.25
N GLU A 31 0.87 16.84 -5.49
CA GLU A 31 -0.15 15.84 -5.76
C GLU A 31 0.16 15.04 -7.04
N GLU A 32 0.52 15.70 -8.13
CA GLU A 32 0.92 15.05 -9.38
C GLU A 32 2.14 14.14 -9.17
N TYR A 33 3.18 14.66 -8.51
CA TYR A 33 4.39 13.91 -8.21
C TYR A 33 4.12 12.69 -7.32
N LEU A 34 3.32 12.84 -6.27
CA LEU A 34 2.94 11.74 -5.39
C LEU A 34 2.10 10.70 -6.13
N ASN A 35 1.16 11.13 -6.98
CA ASN A 35 0.35 10.22 -7.79
C ASN A 35 1.22 9.33 -8.70
N ASP A 36 2.27 9.88 -9.30
CA ASP A 36 3.20 9.12 -10.14
C ASP A 36 4.00 8.08 -9.36
N ILE A 37 4.42 8.41 -8.14
CA ILE A 37 5.10 7.46 -7.23
C ILE A 37 4.12 6.36 -6.80
N ILE A 38 2.94 6.75 -6.32
CA ILE A 38 1.90 5.85 -5.80
C ILE A 38 1.45 4.85 -6.87
N ARG A 39 1.41 5.24 -8.16
CA ARG A 39 1.05 4.33 -9.25
C ARG A 39 2.03 3.17 -9.45
N ARG A 40 3.31 3.37 -9.09
CA ARG A 40 4.38 2.36 -9.28
C ARG A 40 4.51 1.42 -8.09
N THR A 41 4.12 1.86 -6.90
CA THR A 41 4.27 1.12 -5.64
C THR A 41 3.51 -0.21 -5.60
N PRO A 42 2.25 -0.32 -6.10
CA PRO A 42 1.49 -1.56 -6.11
C PRO A 42 2.20 -2.71 -6.83
N LEU A 43 2.86 -2.42 -7.96
CA LEU A 43 3.60 -3.42 -8.71
C LEU A 43 4.83 -3.90 -7.93
N VAL A 44 5.57 -2.98 -7.31
CA VAL A 44 6.71 -3.32 -6.45
C VAL A 44 6.26 -4.17 -5.27
N ILE A 45 5.16 -3.81 -4.62
CA ILE A 45 4.56 -4.57 -3.52
C ILE A 45 4.13 -5.95 -4.00
N LEU A 46 3.41 -6.09 -5.11
CA LEU A 46 2.95 -7.40 -5.59
C LEU A 46 4.12 -8.33 -5.98
N THR A 47 5.10 -7.81 -6.70
CA THR A 47 6.29 -8.57 -7.14
C THR A 47 7.17 -9.00 -5.95
N HIS A 48 7.39 -8.10 -4.99
CA HIS A 48 8.29 -8.37 -3.88
C HIS A 48 7.58 -8.98 -2.68
N LEU A 49 6.32 -8.69 -2.41
CA LEU A 49 5.66 -9.09 -1.17
C LEU A 49 4.58 -10.16 -1.36
N GLY A 50 4.15 -10.38 -2.61
CA GLY A 50 3.06 -11.31 -2.93
C GLY A 50 1.72 -10.84 -2.37
N VAL A 51 0.76 -11.76 -2.29
CA VAL A 51 -0.61 -11.51 -1.80
C VAL A 51 -0.81 -11.80 -0.32
N ASP A 52 0.27 -12.17 0.40
CA ASP A 52 0.21 -12.58 1.81
C ASP A 52 -0.18 -11.41 2.73
N GLU A 53 -1.09 -11.68 3.67
CA GLU A 53 -1.73 -10.68 4.53
C GLU A 53 -0.73 -9.97 5.45
N HIS A 54 0.33 -10.68 5.87
CA HIS A 54 1.40 -10.13 6.70
C HIS A 54 2.29 -9.13 5.97
N ASN A 55 2.36 -9.17 4.64
CA ASN A 55 3.28 -8.32 3.89
C ASN A 55 2.66 -7.01 3.40
N ARG A 56 1.33 -6.87 3.48
CA ARG A 56 0.61 -5.70 2.95
C ARG A 56 0.60 -4.54 3.97
N CYS A 57 0.28 -3.33 3.51
CA CYS A 57 0.12 -2.16 4.38
C CYS A 57 -0.84 -2.54 5.51
N ARG A 58 -0.35 -2.60 6.76
CA ARG A 58 -1.17 -3.08 7.87
C ARG A 58 -2.29 -2.07 8.07
N ASN A 59 -3.55 -2.51 8.10
CA ASN A 59 -4.68 -1.62 8.37
C ASN A 59 -4.45 -0.77 9.63
N GLN A 60 -3.79 -1.34 10.64
CA GLN A 60 -3.40 -0.67 11.88
C GLN A 60 -2.46 0.53 11.68
N GLU A 61 -1.56 0.49 10.69
CA GLU A 61 -0.67 1.62 10.38
C GLU A 61 -1.44 2.76 9.72
N HIS A 62 -2.36 2.45 8.81
CA HIS A 62 -3.24 3.46 8.21
C HIS A 62 -4.18 4.09 9.23
N GLU A 63 -4.75 3.29 10.15
CA GLU A 63 -5.56 3.81 11.26
C GLU A 63 -4.77 4.80 12.11
N ALA A 64 -3.53 4.48 12.49
CA ALA A 64 -2.67 5.38 13.24
C ALA A 64 -2.35 6.68 12.49
N ILE A 65 -2.16 6.62 11.16
CA ILE A 65 -1.97 7.81 10.32
C ILE A 65 -3.24 8.67 10.33
N VAL A 66 -4.41 8.07 10.10
CA VAL A 66 -5.70 8.76 10.07
C VAL A 66 -5.98 9.42 11.41
N ASP A 67 -5.78 8.72 12.52
CA ASP A 67 -6.00 9.24 13.87
C ASP A 67 -5.10 10.45 14.16
N ALA A 68 -3.82 10.38 13.76
CA ALA A 68 -2.90 11.49 13.93
C ALA A 68 -3.30 12.72 13.12
N ILE A 69 -3.76 12.50 11.87
CA ILE A 69 -4.28 13.58 11.01
C ILE A 69 -5.57 14.18 11.58
N ALA A 70 -6.50 13.35 12.05
CA ALA A 70 -7.77 13.78 12.64
C ALA A 70 -7.55 14.65 13.88
N ARG A 71 -6.53 14.32 14.70
CA ARG A 71 -6.09 15.10 15.86
C ARG A 71 -5.24 16.33 15.49
N ARG A 72 -4.93 16.53 14.20
CA ARG A 72 -4.00 17.56 13.70
C ARG A 72 -2.60 17.48 14.34
N ASP A 73 -2.20 16.29 14.79
CA ASP A 73 -0.87 16.05 15.37
C ASP A 73 0.14 15.76 14.26
N VAL A 74 0.70 16.83 13.70
CA VAL A 74 1.68 16.78 12.61
C VAL A 74 2.90 15.92 12.98
N ARG A 75 3.36 15.97 14.23
CA ARG A 75 4.56 15.22 14.65
C ARG A 75 4.27 13.72 14.62
N THR A 76 3.15 13.32 15.20
CA THR A 76 2.75 11.91 15.20
C THR A 76 2.47 11.43 13.79
N ALA A 77 1.72 12.19 12.98
CA ALA A 77 1.41 11.84 11.60
C ALA A 77 2.67 11.58 10.75
N LYS A 78 3.67 12.47 10.86
CA LYS A 78 4.97 12.28 10.19
C LYS A 78 5.71 11.04 10.69
N LYS A 79 5.73 10.84 12.01
CA LYS A 79 6.42 9.70 12.64
C LYS A 79 5.83 8.37 12.15
N VAL A 80 4.51 8.21 12.22
CA VAL A 80 3.84 6.96 11.86
C VAL A 80 3.87 6.70 10.36
N MET A 81 3.79 7.74 9.52
CA MET A 81 4.01 7.60 8.06
C MET A 81 5.43 7.14 7.74
N ASN A 82 6.44 7.70 8.41
CA ASN A 82 7.83 7.28 8.19
C ASN A 82 8.05 5.82 8.63
N GLN A 83 7.50 5.42 9.77
CA GLN A 83 7.56 4.03 10.24
C GLN A 83 6.88 3.07 9.26
N HIS A 84 5.72 3.45 8.74
CA HIS A 84 5.02 2.69 7.71
C HIS A 84 5.88 2.45 6.45
N LEU A 85 6.52 3.50 5.92
CA LEU A 85 7.42 3.38 4.76
C LEU A 85 8.64 2.51 5.05
N LEU A 86 9.26 2.65 6.23
CA LEU A 86 10.38 1.81 6.67
C LEU A 86 9.99 0.34 6.83
N HIS A 87 8.78 0.06 7.31
CA HIS A 87 8.28 -1.31 7.38
C HIS A 87 8.12 -1.93 5.99
N ILE A 88 7.58 -1.19 5.01
CA ILE A 88 7.48 -1.64 3.62
C ILE A 88 8.87 -1.91 3.04
N GLU A 89 9.80 -0.96 3.21
CA GLU A 89 11.17 -1.08 2.70
C GLU A 89 11.88 -2.31 3.30
N SER A 90 11.76 -2.52 4.61
CA SER A 90 12.34 -3.67 5.29
C SER A 90 11.81 -4.98 4.70
N LYS A 91 10.49 -5.11 4.48
CA LYS A 91 9.93 -6.33 3.89
C LYS A 91 10.44 -6.59 2.47
N ILE A 92 10.66 -5.54 1.69
CA ILE A 92 11.21 -5.66 0.33
C ILE A 92 12.67 -6.15 0.38
N LYS A 93 13.50 -5.58 1.26
CA LYS A 93 14.93 -5.93 1.37
C LYS A 93 15.18 -7.36 1.89
N HIS A 94 14.31 -7.91 2.72
CA HIS A 94 14.53 -9.20 3.39
C HIS A 94 14.02 -10.42 2.60
N LYS A 95 13.48 -10.24 1.39
CA LYS A 95 13.05 -11.39 0.57
C LYS A 95 14.21 -11.92 -0.28
N PRO A 96 14.51 -13.23 -0.27
CA PRO A 96 15.51 -13.80 -1.17
C PRO A 96 15.10 -13.57 -2.63
N GLU A 97 16.09 -13.29 -3.50
CA GLU A 97 15.89 -13.15 -4.95
C GLU A 97 15.26 -14.45 -5.49
N LYS A 98 13.94 -14.45 -5.68
CA LYS A 98 13.28 -15.37 -6.60
C LYS A 98 13.31 -14.74 -7.99
N PRO A 99 13.49 -15.53 -9.06
CA PRO A 99 13.32 -15.02 -10.41
C PRO A 99 11.95 -14.33 -10.49
N PRO A 100 11.86 -13.16 -11.16
CA PRO A 100 10.62 -12.40 -11.21
C PRO A 100 9.51 -13.31 -11.71
N ALA A 101 8.45 -13.44 -10.91
CA ALA A 101 7.25 -14.15 -11.36
C ALA A 101 6.80 -13.51 -12.67
N ASP A 102 6.33 -14.33 -13.62
CA ASP A 102 5.85 -13.85 -14.90
C ASP A 102 4.81 -12.73 -14.65
N LEU A 103 5.03 -11.57 -15.27
CA LEU A 103 4.16 -10.40 -15.11
C LEU A 103 2.72 -10.74 -15.50
N ALA A 104 2.55 -11.61 -16.49
CA ALA A 104 1.24 -12.12 -16.89
C ALA A 104 0.60 -12.94 -15.77
N GLU A 105 1.37 -13.70 -15.01
CA GLU A 105 0.88 -14.52 -13.89
C GLU A 105 0.51 -13.68 -12.67
N LEU A 106 1.28 -12.63 -12.36
CA LEU A 106 0.99 -11.69 -11.27
C LEU A 106 -0.25 -10.81 -11.52
N LEU A 107 -0.50 -10.48 -12.79
CA LEU A 107 -1.64 -9.65 -13.21
C LEU A 107 -2.86 -10.49 -13.62
N ARG A 108 -2.81 -11.83 -13.51
CA ARG A 108 -3.96 -12.68 -13.75
C ARG A 108 -5.10 -12.26 -12.82
N PRO A 109 -6.29 -11.93 -13.36
CA PRO A 109 -7.44 -11.62 -12.54
C PRO A 109 -7.73 -12.83 -11.64
N HIS A 110 -7.59 -12.64 -10.33
CA HIS A 110 -7.92 -13.68 -9.37
C HIS A 110 -9.42 -13.90 -9.48
N SER A 111 -9.81 -15.04 -10.04
CA SER A 111 -11.21 -15.42 -10.19
C SER A 111 -11.82 -15.46 -8.79
N VAL A 112 -12.70 -14.50 -8.49
CA VAL A 112 -13.65 -14.62 -7.39
C VAL A 112 -14.51 -15.83 -7.70
N GLY A 113 -14.26 -16.95 -7.03
CA GLY A 113 -15.10 -18.13 -7.11
C GLY A 113 -14.35 -19.45 -7.09
N GLN A 114 -14.06 -19.93 -5.88
CA GLN A 114 -14.29 -21.34 -5.56
C GLN A 114 -15.14 -21.38 -4.29
N PRO A 115 -16.38 -21.89 -4.34
CA PRO A 115 -17.11 -22.26 -3.14
C PRO A 115 -16.69 -23.67 -2.71
N VAL A 116 -16.52 -23.80 -1.38
CA VAL A 116 -16.31 -24.99 -0.51
C VAL A 116 -14.94 -25.66 -0.61
#